data_AF-A0AAD1T0S8-F1
#
_entry.id   AF-A0AAD1T0S8-F1
#
_cell.length_a   1.000
_cell.length_b   1.000
_cell.length_c   1.000
_cell.angle_alpha   90.00
_cell.angle_beta   90.00
_cell.angle_gamma   90.00
#
_symmetry.space_group_name_H-M   'P 1'
#
loop_
_entity.id
_entity.type
_entity.pdbx_description
1 polymer ?
#
loop_
_entity_poly.entity_id
_entity_poly.type
_entity_poly.pdbx_seq_one_letter_code
_entity_poly.pdbx_strand_id
1 'polypeptide(L)'
;MRFVAIMKCLHSFMAFPYTTVSFSFLIRKYSTKTELLQVPKRYLGQPSPFTHPHLLKAGEVTPGLTQKEYALRRYKLMSLIQTEFNALGGGTDHAVLFFSNPTVYMTNDIPFPFHQHNDFLYMCGFMEPDSILLLQSKPGLTLPAHTATLYVQKRDATRELWDGPQSGTDGAVALTGVDEALPIEEFKLVLPRMHDEGVTVWLDSTGPAHTFLHSRFLKPLMESITQGKKSVRPTQHLVQKLRLIKSSAEIELMKKAGHISSYAFIQTMHSSKAPVDEAFLYAKFEFECRSRGANILAYPPVVAGGNRANTLHYIKNNQIIKPGEMVLLDGGCEASCYVSDITRTWPVNGRFSAAQQELYEAVLEIQKSCLGLCFPGTSLDSIYHHMLSLLSKKLKDLKIVQKGSQILKDTRRYCPHHVGHYLGMDVHDTPDISRSIPLQSGMIITIEPGIYIHDDDLAAPEKFRGLGIRIEDDVVITEQSPMILSAQCPKEIYDIQQVCGM
;
A
#
# COMPACT_ATOMS: atom_id res chain seq x y z
N MET A 1 34.17 -61.37 -43.21
CA MET A 1 35.19 -61.93 -42.29
C MET A 1 35.98 -60.79 -41.64
N ARG A 2 36.71 -61.10 -40.56
CA ARG A 2 37.49 -60.23 -39.65
C ARG A 2 38.30 -59.07 -40.27
N PHE A 3 38.13 -57.87 -39.69
CA PHE A 3 39.14 -57.02 -39.01
C PHE A 3 40.49 -56.58 -39.67
N VAL A 4 40.93 -55.37 -39.29
CA VAL A 4 42.27 -54.70 -39.48
C VAL A 4 42.50 -54.04 -40.87
N ALA A 5 43.01 -52.79 -41.02
CA ALA A 5 43.13 -51.58 -40.17
C ALA A 5 43.66 -50.37 -41.01
N ILE A 6 43.85 -49.17 -40.37
CA ILE A 6 44.89 -48.14 -40.68
C ILE A 6 44.66 -47.26 -41.96
N MET A 7 44.87 -45.92 -42.05
CA MET A 7 45.23 -44.82 -41.12
C MET A 7 45.02 -43.41 -41.75
N LYS A 8 44.90 -42.36 -40.89
CA LYS A 8 45.39 -40.95 -41.05
C LYS A 8 44.79 -40.07 -42.17
N CYS A 9 44.72 -38.72 -42.11
CA CYS A 9 45.04 -37.68 -41.11
C CYS A 9 44.18 -36.42 -41.42
N LEU A 10 44.13 -35.26 -40.72
CA LEU A 10 44.81 -34.63 -39.57
C LEU A 10 43.73 -34.20 -38.52
N HIS A 11 43.97 -34.11 -37.21
CA HIS A 11 44.60 -33.02 -36.40
C HIS A 11 44.02 -31.61 -36.60
N SER A 12 43.86 -30.75 -35.58
CA SER A 12 43.89 -30.86 -34.10
C SER A 12 43.63 -29.45 -33.55
N PHE A 13 43.00 -29.25 -32.38
CA PHE A 13 43.44 -28.21 -31.40
C PHE A 13 42.70 -28.30 -30.05
N MET A 14 43.50 -28.48 -28.99
CA MET A 14 43.29 -28.11 -27.58
C MET A 14 41.97 -28.47 -26.86
N ALA A 15 42.03 -29.57 -26.10
CA ALA A 15 41.31 -29.67 -24.83
C ALA A 15 42.04 -28.87 -23.74
N PHE A 16 41.31 -28.03 -23.00
CA PHE A 16 41.78 -27.46 -21.72
C PHE A 16 41.21 -28.27 -20.55
N PRO A 17 41.95 -28.45 -19.44
CA PRO A 17 41.44 -29.16 -18.28
C PRO A 17 40.36 -28.33 -17.59
N TYR A 18 39.21 -28.95 -17.30
CA TYR A 18 38.20 -28.37 -16.42
C TYR A 18 38.74 -28.35 -14.97
N THR A 19 39.43 -27.27 -14.61
CA THR A 19 39.62 -26.92 -13.20
C THR A 19 38.26 -26.61 -12.60
N THR A 20 37.78 -27.50 -11.73
CA THR A 20 36.63 -27.22 -10.87
C THR A 20 37.00 -26.09 -9.92
N VAL A 21 36.73 -24.85 -10.33
CA VAL A 21 36.73 -23.69 -9.45
C VAL A 21 35.60 -23.89 -8.46
N SER A 22 35.94 -24.46 -7.30
CA SER A 22 35.08 -24.42 -6.13
C SER A 22 34.81 -22.95 -5.82
N PHE A 23 33.63 -22.46 -6.22
CA PHE A 23 33.08 -21.23 -5.68
C PHE A 23 32.82 -21.47 -4.19
N SER A 24 33.87 -21.20 -3.41
CA SER A 24 33.75 -20.87 -2.01
C SER A 24 32.81 -19.69 -1.92
N PHE A 25 31.52 -19.98 -1.69
CA PHE A 25 30.61 -19.01 -1.11
C PHE A 25 31.24 -18.57 0.20
N LEU A 26 31.94 -17.44 0.16
CA LEU A 26 32.29 -16.67 1.33
C LEU A 26 30.96 -16.21 1.92
N ILE A 27 30.38 -17.07 2.75
CA ILE A 27 29.32 -16.75 3.69
C ILE A 27 29.93 -15.66 4.57
N ARG A 28 29.78 -14.41 4.14
CA ARG A 28 30.11 -13.27 4.97
C ARG A 28 29.25 -13.42 6.21
N LYS A 29 29.91 -13.59 7.34
CA LYS A 29 29.29 -13.29 8.63
C LYS A 29 28.79 -11.85 8.52
N TYR A 30 27.46 -11.70 8.38
CA TYR A 30 26.79 -10.53 8.92
C TYR A 30 27.34 -10.29 10.32
N SER A 31 27.38 -9.03 10.79
CA SER A 31 27.48 -8.78 12.23
C SER A 31 26.16 -9.20 12.90
N THR A 32 25.91 -10.50 12.95
CA THR A 32 24.70 -11.16 13.50
C THR A 32 24.82 -11.41 15.00
N LYS A 33 25.87 -10.86 15.63
CA LYS A 33 25.85 -10.50 17.04
C LYS A 33 25.23 -9.11 17.24
N THR A 34 24.06 -8.88 16.64
CA THR A 34 23.03 -8.15 17.36
C THR A 34 22.45 -9.15 18.35
N GLU A 35 23.00 -9.19 19.57
CA GLU A 35 22.20 -9.69 20.69
C GLU A 35 20.94 -8.84 20.68
N LEU A 36 19.77 -9.46 20.52
CA LEU A 36 18.49 -8.74 20.46
C LEU A 36 18.37 -7.97 21.78
N LEU A 37 18.55 -6.65 21.70
CA LEU A 37 18.52 -5.79 22.86
C LEU A 37 17.17 -5.99 23.54
N GLN A 38 17.20 -6.36 24.82
CA GLN A 38 15.98 -6.73 25.51
C GLN A 38 15.09 -5.49 25.61
N VAL A 39 13.96 -5.52 24.90
CA VAL A 39 12.93 -4.48 24.98
C VAL A 39 12.64 -4.20 26.46
N PRO A 40 12.74 -2.94 26.93
CA PRO A 40 12.53 -2.60 28.33
C PRO A 40 11.21 -3.16 28.87
N LYS A 41 11.24 -3.72 30.09
CA LYS A 41 10.05 -4.26 30.79
C LYS A 41 9.16 -3.14 31.36
N ARG A 42 8.75 -2.22 30.49
CA ARG A 42 7.86 -1.08 30.76
C ARG A 42 7.01 -0.80 29.52
N TYR A 43 6.05 0.10 29.66
CA TYR A 43 5.34 0.62 28.50
C TYR A 43 6.24 1.54 27.67
N LEU A 44 5.99 1.52 26.36
CA LEU A 44 6.57 2.34 25.30
C LEU A 44 5.40 3.04 24.58
N GLY A 45 5.65 4.04 23.73
CA GLY A 45 4.59 4.76 23.02
C GLY A 45 3.97 4.01 21.83
N GLN A 46 4.36 2.75 21.64
CA GLN A 46 3.68 1.81 20.76
C GLN A 46 3.64 0.41 21.40
N PRO A 47 2.79 -0.51 20.90
CA PRO A 47 2.79 -1.90 21.32
C PRO A 47 4.19 -2.53 21.22
N SER A 48 4.53 -3.39 22.19
CA SER A 48 5.80 -4.09 22.24
C SER A 48 5.61 -5.56 22.63
N PRO A 49 6.57 -6.47 22.40
CA PRO A 49 6.44 -7.88 22.79
C PRO A 49 6.27 -8.11 24.30
N PHE A 50 6.63 -7.12 25.13
CA PHE A 50 6.41 -7.16 26.58
C PHE A 50 4.98 -6.75 26.97
N THR A 51 4.45 -5.68 26.36
CA THR A 51 3.13 -5.13 26.69
C THR A 51 1.98 -5.81 25.95
N HIS A 52 2.23 -6.26 24.72
CA HIS A 52 1.24 -6.83 23.80
C HIS A 52 1.74 -8.17 23.19
N PRO A 53 2.07 -9.19 24.01
CA PRO A 53 2.54 -10.50 23.51
C PRO A 53 1.49 -11.26 22.67
N HIS A 54 0.25 -10.80 22.66
CA HIS A 54 -0.84 -11.29 21.82
C HIS A 54 -0.90 -10.64 20.43
N LEU A 55 -0.18 -9.53 20.20
CA LEU A 55 -0.06 -8.83 18.91
C LEU A 55 1.34 -8.94 18.30
N LEU A 56 2.39 -8.96 19.13
CA LEU A 56 3.78 -8.83 18.74
C LEU A 56 4.63 -9.95 19.32
N LYS A 57 5.33 -10.68 18.45
CA LYS A 57 6.32 -11.69 18.86
C LYS A 57 7.66 -11.05 19.18
N ALA A 58 8.50 -11.75 19.93
CA ALA A 58 9.87 -11.30 20.19
C ALA A 58 10.66 -11.10 18.87
N GLY A 59 11.19 -9.89 18.66
CA GLY A 59 11.89 -9.49 17.43
C GLY A 59 11.00 -8.89 16.34
N GLU A 60 9.69 -8.82 16.52
CA GLU A 60 8.77 -8.00 15.72
C GLU A 60 8.76 -6.53 16.23
N VAL A 61 8.65 -5.57 15.32
CA VAL A 61 8.57 -4.11 15.61
C VAL A 61 7.11 -3.63 15.50
N THR A 62 6.45 -4.09 14.44
CA THR A 62 5.01 -4.02 14.20
C THR A 62 4.51 -5.45 13.95
N PRO A 63 3.21 -5.77 14.15
CA PRO A 63 2.71 -7.15 14.08
C PRO A 63 3.12 -7.86 12.79
N GLY A 64 3.85 -8.97 12.90
CA GLY A 64 4.32 -9.75 11.74
C GLY A 64 5.59 -9.23 11.04
N LEU A 65 6.06 -8.00 11.29
CA LEU A 65 7.26 -7.44 10.66
C LEU A 65 8.44 -7.37 11.64
N THR A 66 9.54 -8.06 11.28
CA THR A 66 10.71 -8.19 12.16
C THR A 66 11.70 -7.03 12.03
N GLN A 67 12.51 -6.79 13.07
CA GLN A 67 13.66 -5.87 13.02
C GLN A 67 14.57 -6.15 11.81
N LYS A 68 14.75 -7.42 11.45
CA LYS A 68 15.54 -7.85 10.28
C LYS A 68 14.91 -7.41 8.96
N GLU A 69 13.59 -7.39 8.86
CA GLU A 69 12.90 -6.93 7.65
C GLU A 69 13.03 -5.42 7.50
N TYR A 70 12.83 -4.65 8.57
CA TYR A 70 13.08 -3.20 8.56
C TYR A 70 14.54 -2.86 8.23
N ALA A 71 15.51 -3.58 8.79
CA ALA A 71 16.92 -3.44 8.43
C ALA A 71 17.20 -3.77 6.95
N LEU A 72 16.53 -4.79 6.40
CA LEU A 72 16.63 -5.13 4.98
C LEU A 72 16.01 -4.06 4.06
N ARG A 73 14.90 -3.42 4.46
CA ARG A 73 14.30 -2.29 3.73
C ARG A 73 15.27 -1.11 3.64
N ARG A 74 15.89 -0.73 4.77
CA ARG A 74 16.94 0.31 4.81
C ARG A 74 18.16 -0.06 3.96
N TYR A 75 18.64 -1.30 4.04
CA TYR A 75 19.73 -1.81 3.20
C TYR A 75 19.41 -1.70 1.70
N LYS A 76 18.22 -2.16 1.28
CA LYS A 76 17.78 -2.08 -0.13
C LYS A 76 17.70 -0.63 -0.62
N LEU A 77 17.22 0.30 0.21
CA LEU A 77 17.19 1.72 -0.13
C LEU A 77 18.61 2.26 -0.38
N MET A 78 19.57 1.96 0.51
CA MET A 78 20.95 2.39 0.31
C MET A 78 21.62 1.73 -0.92
N SER A 79 21.20 0.52 -1.31
CA SER A 79 21.61 -0.11 -2.58
C SER A 79 21.02 0.58 -3.82
N LEU A 80 19.75 1.03 -3.76
CA LEU A 80 19.15 1.81 -4.83
C LEU A 80 19.84 3.18 -4.99
N ILE A 81 20.11 3.86 -3.88
CA ILE A 81 20.88 5.11 -3.83
C ILE A 81 22.26 4.92 -4.47
N GLN A 82 22.98 3.86 -4.10
CA GLN A 82 24.27 3.54 -4.73
C GLN A 82 24.16 3.36 -6.25
N THR A 83 23.11 2.67 -6.71
CA THR A 83 22.90 2.37 -8.13
C THR A 83 22.59 3.63 -8.93
N GLU A 84 21.67 4.47 -8.44
CA GLU A 84 21.32 5.74 -9.09
C GLU A 84 22.50 6.72 -9.09
N PHE A 85 23.28 6.74 -8.01
CA PHE A 85 24.39 7.67 -7.86
C PHE A 85 25.64 7.29 -8.65
N ASN A 86 25.97 5.99 -8.73
CA ASN A 86 27.06 5.49 -9.59
C ASN A 86 26.85 5.84 -11.07
N ALA A 87 25.59 5.99 -11.52
CA ALA A 87 25.25 6.39 -12.88
C ALA A 87 25.41 7.91 -13.15
N LEU A 88 25.50 8.73 -12.09
CA LEU A 88 25.50 10.20 -12.17
C LEU A 88 26.87 10.82 -11.83
N GLY A 89 27.65 10.15 -10.96
CA GLY A 89 29.00 10.56 -10.56
C GLY A 89 29.07 11.70 -9.54
N GLY A 90 29.96 11.54 -8.55
CA GLY A 90 30.44 12.64 -7.70
C GLY A 90 29.80 12.77 -6.32
N GLY A 91 30.53 12.32 -5.29
CA GLY A 91 30.24 12.45 -3.85
C GLY A 91 30.63 11.17 -3.10
N THR A 92 31.08 11.25 -1.85
CA THR A 92 31.51 10.06 -1.08
C THR A 92 30.53 9.68 0.03
N ASP A 93 29.85 10.66 0.62
CA ASP A 93 28.96 10.45 1.75
C ASP A 93 27.49 10.76 1.39
N HIS A 94 26.58 10.06 2.06
CA HIS A 94 25.14 10.13 1.83
C HIS A 94 24.41 10.29 3.17
N ALA A 95 23.41 11.17 3.21
CA ALA A 95 22.49 11.32 4.34
C ALA A 95 21.05 11.25 3.83
N VAL A 96 20.25 10.32 4.34
CA VAL A 96 18.84 10.12 3.97
C VAL A 96 17.94 10.43 5.14
N LEU A 97 16.93 11.27 4.94
CA LEU A 97 16.06 11.78 5.99
C LEU A 97 14.61 11.37 5.78
N PHE A 98 14.03 10.77 6.82
CA PHE A 98 12.59 10.52 6.92
C PHE A 98 12.04 11.19 8.18
N PHE A 99 10.88 11.84 8.06
CA PHE A 99 10.17 12.48 9.17
C PHE A 99 8.93 11.67 9.51
N SER A 100 8.65 11.54 10.82
CA SER A 100 7.35 11.05 11.29
C SER A 100 6.26 12.08 10.95
N ASN A 101 4.99 11.68 11.04
CA ASN A 101 3.89 12.65 11.11
C ASN A 101 3.90 13.40 12.46
N PRO A 102 3.27 14.59 12.53
CA PRO A 102 2.86 15.25 13.78
C PRO A 102 1.59 14.61 14.36
N THR A 103 1.29 14.91 15.63
CA THR A 103 -0.08 14.79 16.14
C THR A 103 -0.97 15.84 15.48
N VAL A 104 -2.07 15.43 14.86
CA VAL A 104 -3.07 16.32 14.24
C VAL A 104 -4.23 16.53 15.21
N TYR A 105 -4.72 17.76 15.32
CA TYR A 105 -5.76 18.14 16.27
C TYR A 105 -7.09 18.42 15.57
N MET A 106 -8.18 17.87 16.11
CA MET A 106 -9.55 18.11 15.66
C MET A 106 -10.05 19.49 16.12
N THR A 107 -9.68 19.86 17.33
CA THR A 107 -9.78 21.21 17.90
C THR A 107 -8.63 21.37 18.91
N ASN A 108 -8.38 22.60 19.39
CA ASN A 108 -7.15 23.03 20.09
C ASN A 108 -6.47 21.96 20.96
N ASP A 109 -7.23 21.33 21.85
CA ASP A 109 -6.73 20.40 22.87
C ASP A 109 -7.27 18.95 22.69
N ILE A 110 -7.88 18.63 21.55
CA ILE A 110 -8.43 17.29 21.26
C ILE A 110 -7.76 16.71 20.00
N PRO A 111 -6.85 15.74 20.15
CA PRO A 111 -6.15 15.11 19.02
C PRO A 111 -7.05 14.16 18.25
N PHE A 112 -6.78 14.00 16.96
CA PHE A 112 -7.19 12.81 16.19
C PHE A 112 -6.33 11.60 16.60
N PRO A 113 -6.80 10.36 16.38
CA PRO A 113 -5.94 9.18 16.45
C PRO A 113 -4.71 9.35 15.56
N PHE A 114 -3.52 9.09 16.12
CA PHE A 114 -2.26 9.24 15.38
C PHE A 114 -2.14 8.19 14.27
N HIS A 115 -1.77 8.63 13.06
CA HIS A 115 -1.34 7.78 11.96
C HIS A 115 0.03 8.27 11.46
N GLN A 116 0.96 7.33 11.26
CA GLN A 116 2.35 7.63 10.93
C GLN A 116 2.54 8.02 9.45
N HIS A 117 3.65 8.69 9.12
CA HIS A 117 4.06 8.86 7.72
C HIS A 117 4.51 7.51 7.14
N ASN A 118 3.87 7.04 6.06
CA ASN A 118 4.05 5.65 5.61
C ASN A 118 5.47 5.30 5.16
N ASP A 119 6.25 6.23 4.56
CA ASP A 119 7.66 5.93 4.23
C ASP A 119 8.58 5.87 5.47
N PHE A 120 8.30 6.67 6.50
CA PHE A 120 9.02 6.61 7.78
C PHE A 120 8.69 5.29 8.49
N LEU A 121 7.40 4.94 8.54
CA LEU A 121 6.91 3.69 9.11
C LEU A 121 7.51 2.48 8.37
N TYR A 122 7.53 2.50 7.03
CA TYR A 122 8.10 1.43 6.20
C TYR A 122 9.59 1.22 6.45
N MET A 123 10.35 2.27 6.78
CA MET A 123 11.80 2.20 7.03
C MET A 123 12.21 1.79 8.45
N CYS A 124 11.37 2.00 9.48
CA CYS A 124 11.75 1.71 10.87
C CYS A 124 10.70 1.07 11.79
N GLY A 125 9.41 1.05 11.42
CA GLY A 125 8.35 0.48 12.25
C GLY A 125 7.99 1.31 13.49
N PHE A 126 8.52 2.54 13.61
CA PHE A 126 8.31 3.40 14.77
C PHE A 126 7.00 4.20 14.63
N MET A 127 6.15 4.16 15.66
CA MET A 127 4.77 4.66 15.63
C MET A 127 4.51 5.84 16.59
N GLU A 128 5.56 6.51 17.08
CA GLU A 128 5.43 7.76 17.84
C GLU A 128 5.61 9.00 16.91
N PRO A 129 4.99 10.15 17.24
CA PRO A 129 5.13 11.40 16.48
C PRO A 129 6.49 12.09 16.73
N ASP A 130 6.65 13.29 16.17
CA ASP A 130 7.76 14.23 16.40
C ASP A 130 9.17 13.62 16.35
N SER A 131 9.41 12.71 15.39
CA SER A 131 10.62 11.89 15.28
C SER A 131 11.25 11.94 13.87
N ILE A 132 12.55 11.67 13.78
CA ILE A 132 13.32 11.68 12.51
C ILE A 132 14.17 10.42 12.41
N LEU A 133 14.15 9.74 11.27
CA LEU A 133 15.07 8.66 10.94
C LEU A 133 16.13 9.20 9.97
N LEU A 134 17.39 9.00 10.33
CA LEU A 134 18.55 9.38 9.54
C LEU A 134 19.35 8.13 9.15
N LEU A 135 19.55 7.91 7.85
CA LEU A 135 20.50 6.91 7.34
C LEU A 135 21.76 7.62 6.85
N GLN A 136 22.94 7.22 7.32
CA GLN A 136 24.22 7.82 6.93
C GLN A 136 25.19 6.78 6.39
N SER A 137 25.90 7.09 5.30
CA SER A 137 27.04 6.29 4.83
C SER A 137 28.08 6.14 5.95
N LYS A 138 28.68 4.94 6.05
CA LYS A 138 29.79 4.71 6.99
C LYS A 138 31.10 5.23 6.39
N PRO A 139 31.82 6.17 7.03
CA PRO A 139 33.07 6.72 6.49
C PRO A 139 34.09 5.63 6.13
N GLY A 140 34.70 5.75 4.95
CA GLY A 140 35.66 4.77 4.44
C GLY A 140 35.07 3.42 3.99
N LEU A 141 33.74 3.24 4.04
CA LEU A 141 33.04 2.09 3.49
C LEU A 141 32.15 2.51 2.31
N THR A 142 32.02 1.64 1.32
CA THR A 142 31.07 1.84 0.23
C THR A 142 29.64 1.57 0.71
N LEU A 143 28.66 2.25 0.10
CA LEU A 143 27.28 1.81 0.15
C LEU A 143 27.15 0.32 -0.28
N PRO A 144 26.13 -0.41 0.20
CA PRO A 144 25.04 0.02 1.08
C PRO A 144 25.39 0.04 2.59
N ALA A 145 26.68 0.04 2.98
CA ALA A 145 27.06 0.16 4.39
C ALA A 145 26.67 1.53 4.96
N HIS A 146 25.79 1.52 5.96
CA HIS A 146 25.25 2.71 6.61
C HIS A 146 25.07 2.52 8.12
N THR A 147 24.87 3.61 8.87
CA THR A 147 24.20 3.64 10.17
C THR A 147 22.74 4.08 9.98
N ALA A 148 21.85 3.59 10.83
CA ALA A 148 20.50 4.12 11.03
C ALA A 148 20.38 4.70 12.45
N THR A 149 20.05 5.99 12.55
CA THR A 149 19.86 6.70 13.82
C THR A 149 18.43 7.24 13.90
N LEU A 150 17.71 6.92 14.98
CA LEU A 150 16.40 7.52 15.30
C LEU A 150 16.55 8.70 16.26
N TYR A 151 16.00 9.84 15.88
CA TYR A 151 15.89 11.02 16.73
C TYR A 151 14.47 11.09 17.28
N VAL A 152 14.31 10.96 18.59
CA VAL A 152 13.01 10.77 19.26
C VAL A 152 12.84 11.72 20.44
N GLN A 153 11.61 11.91 20.90
CA GLN A 153 11.33 12.68 22.12
C GLN A 153 12.02 12.04 23.34
N LYS A 154 12.54 12.88 24.25
CA LYS A 154 12.89 12.42 25.59
C LYS A 154 11.62 12.08 26.34
N ARG A 155 11.69 11.06 27.20
CA ARG A 155 10.60 10.74 28.13
C ARG A 155 10.38 11.90 29.09
N ASP A 156 9.14 12.38 29.16
CA ASP A 156 8.70 13.40 30.11
C ASP A 156 7.48 12.87 30.86
N ALA A 157 7.64 12.58 32.16
CA ALA A 157 6.57 12.03 33.00
C ALA A 157 5.32 12.95 33.07
N THR A 158 5.48 14.25 32.80
CA THR A 158 4.38 15.21 32.72
C THR A 158 3.56 14.98 31.45
N ARG A 159 4.22 14.77 30.30
CA ARG A 159 3.56 14.47 29.02
C ARG A 159 3.03 13.05 28.98
N GLU A 160 3.76 12.08 29.54
CA GLU A 160 3.31 10.68 29.61
C GLU A 160 1.99 10.49 30.38
N LEU A 161 1.62 11.45 31.24
CA LEU A 161 0.32 11.48 31.91
C LEU A 161 -0.85 11.87 30.99
N TRP A 162 -0.60 12.68 29.95
CA TRP A 162 -1.62 13.17 29.01
C TRP A 162 -1.65 12.34 27.72
N ASP A 163 -0.48 12.16 27.11
CA ASP A 163 -0.33 11.58 25.77
C ASP A 163 -0.07 10.07 25.80
N GLY A 164 0.19 9.52 26.99
CA GLY A 164 0.61 8.13 27.18
C GLY A 164 2.14 7.95 27.18
N PRO A 165 2.62 6.73 27.52
CA PRO A 165 4.04 6.43 27.69
C PRO A 165 4.86 6.72 26.43
N GLN A 166 6.13 7.08 26.58
CA GLN A 166 7.05 7.30 25.45
C GLN A 166 8.15 6.24 25.43
N SER A 167 8.62 5.85 24.24
CA SER A 167 9.73 4.89 24.16
C SER A 167 10.99 5.39 24.85
N GLY A 168 11.36 6.64 24.60
CA GLY A 168 12.73 7.12 24.86
C GLY A 168 13.75 6.44 23.94
N THR A 169 15.02 6.84 24.05
CA THR A 169 16.09 6.34 23.17
C THR A 169 16.40 4.86 23.42
N ASP A 170 16.40 4.40 24.67
CA ASP A 170 16.57 2.99 25.05
C ASP A 170 15.46 2.10 24.47
N GLY A 171 14.20 2.54 24.59
CA GLY A 171 13.04 1.85 24.04
C GLY A 171 13.06 1.81 22.51
N ALA A 172 13.38 2.94 21.86
CA ALA A 172 13.42 3.05 20.41
C ALA A 172 14.47 2.12 19.78
N VAL A 173 15.71 2.09 20.30
CA VAL A 173 16.75 1.16 19.81
C VAL A 173 16.32 -0.29 20.04
N ALA A 174 15.91 -0.65 21.26
CA ALA A 174 15.59 -2.03 21.60
C ALA A 174 14.39 -2.59 20.82
N LEU A 175 13.39 -1.76 20.52
CA LEU A 175 12.21 -2.16 19.75
C LEU A 175 12.49 -2.22 18.23
N THR A 176 13.12 -1.19 17.65
CA THR A 176 13.23 -1.05 16.18
C THR A 176 14.49 -1.69 15.58
N GLY A 177 15.52 -1.97 16.39
CA GLY A 177 16.79 -2.51 15.92
C GLY A 177 17.56 -1.57 14.98
N VAL A 178 17.45 -0.25 15.17
CA VAL A 178 18.36 0.74 14.59
C VAL A 178 19.73 0.69 15.29
N ASP A 179 20.79 1.24 14.67
CA ASP A 179 22.14 1.25 15.28
C ASP A 179 22.15 2.15 16.53
N GLU A 180 21.48 3.30 16.49
CA GLU A 180 21.48 4.31 17.55
C GLU A 180 20.11 5.02 17.67
N ALA A 181 19.81 5.56 18.86
CA ALA A 181 18.77 6.58 18.99
C ALA A 181 19.22 7.71 19.93
N LEU A 182 18.87 8.94 19.56
CA LEU A 182 19.27 10.17 20.22
C LEU A 182 18.03 11.04 20.50
N PRO A 183 18.12 11.98 21.46
CA PRO A 183 17.10 13.01 21.64
C PRO A 183 16.92 13.88 20.38
N ILE A 184 15.68 14.22 20.05
CA ILE A 184 15.34 15.03 18.87
C ILE A 184 16.04 16.41 18.86
N GLU A 185 16.27 17.01 20.03
CA GLU A 185 17.06 18.24 20.19
C GLU A 185 18.52 18.13 19.72
N GLU A 186 19.08 16.92 19.64
CA GLU A 186 20.45 16.66 19.20
C GLU A 186 20.55 16.50 17.67
N PHE A 187 19.42 16.38 16.95
CA PHE A 187 19.41 16.38 15.48
C PHE A 187 20.05 17.64 14.88
N LYS A 188 20.00 18.78 15.59
CA LYS A 188 20.69 20.02 15.18
C LYS A 188 22.21 19.88 15.08
N LEU A 189 22.81 18.88 15.73
CA LEU A 189 24.27 18.64 15.74
C LEU A 189 24.76 17.96 14.46
N VAL A 190 23.90 17.22 13.75
CA VAL A 190 24.26 16.58 12.47
C VAL A 190 24.00 17.47 11.25
N LEU A 191 23.14 18.49 11.39
CA LEU A 191 22.83 19.43 10.30
C LEU A 191 24.05 20.11 9.67
N PRO A 192 25.06 20.64 10.41
CA PRO A 192 26.22 21.30 9.80
C PRO A 192 26.95 20.39 8.80
N ARG A 193 27.13 19.11 9.15
CA ARG A 193 27.77 18.11 8.28
C ARG A 193 26.94 17.77 7.03
N MET A 194 25.64 18.02 7.04
CA MET A 194 24.79 17.89 5.84
C MET A 194 25.01 19.04 4.85
N HIS A 195 25.55 20.18 5.27
CA HIS A 195 25.91 21.27 4.36
C HIS A 195 27.21 20.98 3.59
N ASP A 196 28.12 20.16 4.11
CA ASP A 196 29.40 19.80 3.49
C ASP A 196 29.23 19.37 2.00
N GLU A 197 30.08 19.89 1.12
CA GLU A 197 29.98 19.65 -0.33
C GLU A 197 30.07 18.16 -0.72
N GLY A 198 30.82 17.37 0.07
CA GLY A 198 31.00 15.92 -0.14
C GLY A 198 29.81 15.04 0.27
N VAL A 199 28.77 15.61 0.92
CA VAL A 199 27.60 14.89 1.43
C VAL A 199 26.38 15.11 0.53
N THR A 200 25.87 14.04 -0.07
CA THR A 200 24.60 14.06 -0.81
C THR A 200 23.44 13.86 0.16
N VAL A 201 22.52 14.83 0.22
CA VAL A 201 21.33 14.76 1.07
C VAL A 201 20.12 14.29 0.26
N TRP A 202 19.45 13.26 0.76
CA TRP A 202 18.25 12.65 0.20
C TRP A 202 17.06 12.99 1.12
N LEU A 203 16.12 13.78 0.60
CA LEU A 203 15.03 14.39 1.33
C LEU A 203 13.95 14.86 0.36
N ASP A 204 12.70 14.52 0.67
CA ASP A 204 11.53 15.01 -0.03
C ASP A 204 11.12 16.38 0.54
N SER A 205 11.56 17.46 -0.12
CA SER A 205 11.44 18.85 0.36
C SER A 205 10.13 19.55 -0.03
N THR A 206 9.33 18.96 -0.92
CA THR A 206 8.06 19.50 -1.39
C THR A 206 6.89 18.87 -0.63
N GLY A 207 6.18 19.65 0.17
CA GLY A 207 5.05 19.15 0.98
C GLY A 207 5.51 18.29 2.17
N PRO A 208 6.26 18.85 3.13
CA PRO A 208 6.85 18.07 4.21
C PRO A 208 5.77 17.45 5.11
N ALA A 209 5.92 16.15 5.41
CA ALA A 209 5.05 15.40 6.33
C ALA A 209 4.88 16.08 7.71
N HIS A 210 5.89 16.83 8.15
CA HIS A 210 5.92 17.48 9.46
C HIS A 210 6.42 18.93 9.38
N THR A 211 5.51 19.85 9.10
CA THR A 211 5.80 21.29 8.95
C THR A 211 6.57 21.89 10.14
N PHE A 212 6.27 21.46 11.37
CA PHE A 212 6.97 21.97 12.55
C PHE A 212 8.41 21.46 12.65
N LEU A 213 8.68 20.16 12.56
CA LEU A 213 10.06 19.66 12.54
C LEU A 213 10.86 20.23 11.36
N HIS A 214 10.24 20.32 10.18
CA HIS A 214 10.85 20.90 8.98
C HIS A 214 11.26 22.36 9.20
N SER A 215 10.37 23.20 9.77
CA SER A 215 10.67 24.60 10.08
C SER A 215 11.64 24.78 11.25
N ARG A 216 11.60 23.90 12.27
CA ARG A 216 12.47 23.95 13.46
C ARG A 216 13.90 23.53 13.17
N PHE A 217 14.09 22.49 12.36
CA PHE A 217 15.40 21.89 12.12
C PHE A 217 15.92 22.13 10.70
N LEU A 218 15.10 21.95 9.66
CA LEU A 218 15.59 22.01 8.27
C LEU A 218 15.64 23.42 7.69
N LYS A 219 15.08 24.45 8.34
CA LYS A 219 15.07 25.83 7.80
C LYS A 219 16.43 26.32 7.25
N PRO A 220 17.58 26.18 7.94
CA PRO A 220 18.87 26.61 7.39
C PRO A 220 19.31 25.82 6.14
N LEU A 221 18.97 24.53 6.08
CA LEU A 221 19.21 23.67 4.92
C LEU A 221 18.29 24.07 3.75
N MET A 222 17.02 24.35 4.02
CA MET A 222 16.05 24.82 3.03
C MET A 222 16.40 26.20 2.46
N GLU A 223 16.86 27.13 3.29
CA GLU A 223 17.39 28.42 2.83
C GLU A 223 18.61 28.23 1.93
N SER A 224 19.50 27.28 2.25
CA SER A 224 20.65 26.94 1.40
C SER A 224 20.24 26.30 0.07
N ILE A 225 19.19 25.47 0.05
CA ILE A 225 18.63 24.87 -1.18
C ILE A 225 17.98 25.94 -2.05
N THR A 226 17.16 26.82 -1.45
CA THR A 226 16.46 27.91 -2.15
C THR A 226 17.45 28.92 -2.73
N GLN A 227 18.58 29.14 -2.07
CA GLN A 227 19.69 29.98 -2.55
C GLN A 227 20.60 29.27 -3.57
N GLY A 228 20.32 28.02 -3.95
CA GLY A 228 21.14 27.23 -4.89
C GLY A 228 22.51 26.79 -4.34
N LYS A 229 22.76 26.97 -3.04
CA LYS A 229 24.03 26.62 -2.36
C LYS A 229 24.13 25.14 -2.01
N LYS A 230 23.00 24.42 -1.96
CA LYS A 230 22.94 22.98 -1.70
C LYS A 230 21.91 22.33 -2.61
N SER A 231 22.27 21.21 -3.24
CA SER A 231 21.31 20.34 -3.93
C SER A 231 20.84 19.22 -3.00
N VAL A 232 19.55 18.90 -3.04
CA VAL A 232 18.96 17.70 -2.42
C VAL A 232 18.34 16.83 -3.50
N ARG A 233 18.25 15.52 -3.23
CA ARG A 233 17.57 14.56 -4.10
C ARG A 233 16.30 14.05 -3.41
N PRO A 234 15.18 13.91 -4.13
CA PRO A 234 14.00 13.23 -3.58
C PRO A 234 14.33 11.77 -3.27
N THR A 235 13.67 11.22 -2.27
CA THR A 235 13.83 9.81 -1.83
C THR A 235 12.57 9.00 -2.12
N GLN A 236 11.42 9.66 -2.17
CA GLN A 236 10.09 9.07 -2.35
C GLN A 236 10.01 8.08 -3.53
N HIS A 237 10.58 8.40 -4.69
CA HIS A 237 10.56 7.50 -5.85
C HIS A 237 11.37 6.20 -5.63
N LEU A 238 12.41 6.23 -4.79
CA LEU A 238 13.16 5.03 -4.41
C LEU A 238 12.43 4.21 -3.37
N VAL A 239 11.76 4.85 -2.40
CA VAL A 239 10.96 4.14 -1.39
C VAL A 239 9.74 3.49 -2.02
N GLN A 240 9.06 4.19 -2.95
CA GLN A 240 7.94 3.62 -3.69
C GLN A 240 8.37 2.39 -4.52
N LYS A 241 9.54 2.40 -5.18
CA LYS A 241 10.07 1.19 -5.86
C LYS A 241 10.25 0.00 -4.91
N LEU A 242 10.50 0.23 -3.61
CA LEU A 242 10.57 -0.83 -2.61
C LEU A 242 9.18 -1.27 -2.14
N ARG A 243 8.30 -0.32 -1.79
CA ARG A 243 6.91 -0.58 -1.35
C ARG A 243 6.06 -1.27 -2.42
N LEU A 244 6.38 -1.06 -3.70
CA LEU A 244 5.71 -1.65 -4.85
C LEU A 244 5.75 -3.20 -4.83
N ILE A 245 6.84 -3.80 -4.36
CA ILE A 245 7.05 -5.26 -4.33
C ILE A 245 7.01 -5.75 -2.89
N LYS A 246 5.85 -6.28 -2.47
CA LYS A 246 5.59 -6.72 -1.10
C LYS A 246 6.38 -7.98 -0.76
N SER A 247 6.93 -8.02 0.46
CA SER A 247 7.48 -9.22 1.07
C SER A 247 6.37 -10.26 1.36
N SER A 248 6.76 -11.51 1.61
CA SER A 248 5.81 -12.55 2.06
C SER A 248 5.08 -12.16 3.34
N ALA A 249 5.73 -11.42 4.25
CA ALA A 249 5.09 -10.99 5.49
C ALA A 249 4.05 -9.89 5.23
N GLU A 250 4.36 -8.94 4.34
CA GLU A 250 3.44 -7.89 3.90
C GLU A 250 2.21 -8.47 3.20
N ILE A 251 2.39 -9.51 2.36
CA ILE A 251 1.28 -10.25 1.74
C ILE A 251 0.38 -10.91 2.78
N GLU A 252 0.92 -11.52 3.84
CA GLU A 252 0.10 -12.10 4.92
C GLU A 252 -0.67 -11.03 5.73
N LEU A 253 -0.11 -9.83 5.90
CA LEU A 253 -0.82 -8.71 6.53
C LEU A 253 -1.95 -8.18 5.64
N MET A 254 -1.72 -8.05 4.34
CA MET A 254 -2.78 -7.66 3.39
C MET A 254 -3.87 -8.72 3.22
N LYS A 255 -3.54 -10.02 3.28
CA LYS A 255 -4.54 -11.10 3.42
C LYS A 255 -5.42 -10.91 4.66
N LYS A 256 -4.82 -10.54 5.81
CA LYS A 256 -5.58 -10.28 7.04
C LYS A 256 -6.51 -9.08 6.87
N ALA A 257 -6.07 -7.97 6.27
CA ALA A 257 -6.93 -6.82 5.98
C ALA A 257 -8.09 -7.20 5.03
N GLY A 258 -7.78 -7.85 3.90
CA GLY A 258 -8.78 -8.31 2.92
C GLY A 258 -9.80 -9.29 3.52
N HIS A 259 -9.38 -10.21 4.39
CA HIS A 259 -10.29 -11.08 5.14
C HIS A 259 -11.19 -10.29 6.11
N ILE A 260 -10.65 -9.36 6.90
CA ILE A 260 -11.43 -8.55 7.86
C ILE A 260 -12.54 -7.78 7.12
N SER A 261 -12.18 -7.06 6.06
CA SER A 261 -13.13 -6.32 5.24
C SER A 261 -14.14 -7.24 4.55
N SER A 262 -13.71 -8.41 4.04
CA SER A 262 -14.62 -9.41 3.46
C SER A 262 -15.71 -9.86 4.43
N TYR A 263 -15.33 -10.16 5.69
CA TYR A 263 -16.31 -10.50 6.73
C TYR A 263 -17.20 -9.32 7.12
N ALA A 264 -16.67 -8.09 7.13
CA ALA A 264 -17.47 -6.90 7.37
C ALA A 264 -18.54 -6.70 6.29
N PHE A 265 -18.19 -6.87 5.01
CA PHE A 265 -19.15 -6.89 3.90
C PHE A 265 -20.24 -7.95 4.07
N ILE A 266 -19.87 -9.20 4.35
CA ILE A 266 -20.83 -10.30 4.56
C ILE A 266 -21.83 -9.93 5.66
N GLN A 267 -21.35 -9.39 6.77
CA GLN A 267 -22.20 -9.02 7.90
C GLN A 267 -23.06 -7.78 7.64
N THR A 268 -22.58 -6.83 6.83
CA THR A 268 -23.36 -5.66 6.38
C THR A 268 -24.43 -6.07 5.38
N MET A 269 -24.13 -6.95 4.42
CA MET A 269 -25.10 -7.55 3.49
C MET A 269 -26.20 -8.31 4.25
N HIS A 270 -25.83 -9.21 5.17
CA HIS A 270 -26.77 -9.96 6.02
C HIS A 270 -27.63 -9.05 6.93
N SER A 271 -27.12 -7.87 7.31
CA SER A 271 -27.89 -6.89 8.09
C SER A 271 -28.70 -5.93 7.23
N SER A 272 -28.60 -6.02 5.89
CA SER A 272 -29.30 -5.16 4.94
C SER A 272 -30.79 -5.48 4.93
N LYS A 273 -31.62 -4.43 4.96
CA LYS A 273 -33.09 -4.51 4.88
C LYS A 273 -33.60 -3.35 4.04
N ALA A 274 -34.87 -3.36 3.68
CA ALA A 274 -35.48 -2.30 2.89
C ALA A 274 -36.73 -1.72 3.58
N PRO A 275 -36.82 -0.39 3.78
CA PRO A 275 -35.75 0.60 3.60
C PRO A 275 -34.61 0.43 4.63
N VAL A 276 -33.45 1.05 4.36
CA VAL A 276 -32.31 1.17 5.29
C VAL A 276 -31.62 2.52 5.10
N ASP A 277 -30.97 3.02 6.14
CA ASP A 277 -30.17 4.24 6.07
C ASP A 277 -28.74 3.92 5.63
N GLU A 278 -28.14 4.74 4.77
CA GLU A 278 -26.72 4.66 4.42
C GLU A 278 -25.81 4.77 5.66
N ALA A 279 -26.18 5.60 6.63
CA ALA A 279 -25.46 5.75 7.89
C ALA A 279 -25.50 4.46 8.73
N PHE A 280 -26.57 3.67 8.65
CA PHE A 280 -26.64 2.36 9.30
C PHE A 280 -25.69 1.35 8.66
N LEU A 281 -25.64 1.29 7.32
CA LEU A 281 -24.73 0.38 6.62
C LEU A 281 -23.26 0.78 6.79
N TYR A 282 -22.96 2.08 6.84
CA TYR A 282 -21.64 2.60 7.25
C TYR A 282 -21.31 2.14 8.68
N ALA A 283 -22.13 2.50 9.67
CA ALA A 283 -21.86 2.17 11.08
C ALA A 283 -21.71 0.66 11.31
N LYS A 284 -22.51 -0.15 10.61
CA LYS A 284 -22.38 -1.62 10.61
C LYS A 284 -21.04 -2.07 10.01
N PHE A 285 -20.65 -1.58 8.83
CA PHE A 285 -19.37 -1.93 8.22
C PHE A 285 -18.18 -1.56 9.11
N GLU A 286 -18.14 -0.34 9.67
CA GLU A 286 -17.08 0.09 10.57
C GLU A 286 -17.02 -0.77 11.84
N PHE A 287 -18.17 -1.05 12.45
CA PHE A 287 -18.25 -1.92 13.63
C PHE A 287 -17.67 -3.31 13.35
N GLU A 288 -17.99 -3.91 12.20
CA GLU A 288 -17.51 -5.26 11.86
C GLU A 288 -16.00 -5.27 11.55
N CYS A 289 -15.45 -4.22 10.93
CA CYS A 289 -14.01 -4.05 10.77
C CYS A 289 -13.29 -3.91 12.12
N ARG A 290 -13.73 -2.97 12.97
CA ARG A 290 -13.10 -2.69 14.27
C ARG A 290 -13.19 -3.87 15.25
N SER A 291 -14.35 -4.54 15.33
CA SER A 291 -14.54 -5.69 16.21
C SER A 291 -13.67 -6.91 15.85
N ARG A 292 -13.12 -6.95 14.62
CA ARG A 292 -12.14 -7.96 14.17
C ARG A 292 -10.68 -7.51 14.30
N GLY A 293 -10.43 -6.35 14.91
CA GLY A 293 -9.08 -5.85 15.16
C GLY A 293 -8.45 -5.12 13.97
N ALA A 294 -9.25 -4.55 13.06
CA ALA A 294 -8.77 -3.44 12.23
C ALA A 294 -8.45 -2.22 13.10
N ASN A 295 -7.39 -1.49 12.74
CA ASN A 295 -6.95 -0.30 13.45
C ASN A 295 -7.90 0.88 13.16
N ILE A 296 -8.17 1.12 11.88
CA ILE A 296 -9.08 2.15 11.34
C ILE A 296 -9.74 1.65 10.05
N LEU A 297 -10.68 2.44 9.52
CA LEU A 297 -11.04 2.36 8.12
C LEU A 297 -9.91 2.97 7.28
N ALA A 298 -9.59 2.36 6.14
CA ALA A 298 -8.49 2.79 5.28
C ALA A 298 -8.77 4.13 4.56
N TYR A 299 -10.05 4.42 4.32
CA TYR A 299 -10.57 5.62 3.67
C TYR A 299 -12.02 5.86 4.11
N PRO A 300 -12.59 7.07 3.91
CA PRO A 300 -14.01 7.32 4.13
C PRO A 300 -14.85 6.45 3.19
N PRO A 301 -15.69 5.52 3.69
CA PRO A 301 -16.44 4.61 2.82
C PRO A 301 -17.42 5.37 1.92
N VAL A 302 -17.66 4.87 0.71
CA VAL A 302 -18.83 5.27 -0.08
C VAL A 302 -19.96 4.34 0.32
N VAL A 303 -21.10 4.88 0.77
CA VAL A 303 -22.32 4.11 1.00
C VAL A 303 -23.46 4.80 0.27
N ALA A 304 -23.69 4.37 -0.98
CA ALA A 304 -24.49 5.13 -1.93
C ALA A 304 -25.68 4.31 -2.46
N GLY A 305 -26.90 4.68 -2.05
CA GLY A 305 -28.15 4.05 -2.48
C GLY A 305 -28.77 4.63 -3.75
N GLY A 306 -29.31 3.76 -4.61
CA GLY A 306 -30.01 4.15 -5.84
C GLY A 306 -29.15 5.02 -6.75
N ASN A 307 -29.73 6.10 -7.32
CA ASN A 307 -28.99 7.00 -8.22
C ASN A 307 -27.73 7.65 -7.58
N ARG A 308 -27.61 7.67 -6.24
CA ARG A 308 -26.43 8.23 -5.57
C ARG A 308 -25.17 7.41 -5.84
N ALA A 309 -25.30 6.12 -6.18
CA ALA A 309 -24.20 5.28 -6.65
C ALA A 309 -23.49 5.81 -7.91
N ASN A 310 -24.13 6.71 -8.66
CA ASN A 310 -23.53 7.41 -9.81
C ASN A 310 -22.65 8.61 -9.42
N THR A 311 -22.55 8.95 -8.13
CA THR A 311 -21.62 9.96 -7.61
C THR A 311 -20.39 9.25 -7.03
N LEU A 312 -19.28 9.21 -7.78
CA LEU A 312 -18.13 8.34 -7.44
C LEU A 312 -17.55 8.58 -6.04
N HIS A 313 -17.44 9.82 -5.60
CA HIS A 313 -16.92 10.18 -4.27
C HIS A 313 -18.06 10.53 -3.29
N TYR A 314 -19.14 9.74 -3.30
CA TYR A 314 -20.28 9.94 -2.39
C TYR A 314 -19.93 9.47 -0.96
N ILE A 315 -19.41 10.39 -0.14
CA ILE A 315 -19.04 10.11 1.26
C ILE A 315 -20.02 10.73 2.28
N LYS A 316 -21.19 11.20 1.84
CA LYS A 316 -22.19 11.83 2.72
C LYS A 316 -22.98 10.82 3.54
N ASN A 317 -23.23 9.63 2.97
CA ASN A 317 -23.75 8.44 3.62
C ASN A 317 -24.90 8.72 4.62
N ASN A 318 -25.94 9.44 4.16
CA ASN A 318 -26.96 10.00 5.05
C ASN A 318 -28.37 10.05 4.44
N GLN A 319 -28.63 9.23 3.41
CA GLN A 319 -29.93 9.12 2.77
C GLN A 319 -30.53 7.73 2.98
N ILE A 320 -31.86 7.67 2.89
CA ILE A 320 -32.60 6.40 2.91
C ILE A 320 -32.45 5.70 1.56
N ILE A 321 -32.13 4.41 1.61
CA ILE A 321 -32.14 3.47 0.48
C ILE A 321 -33.48 2.75 0.48
N LYS A 322 -34.21 2.81 -0.63
CA LYS A 322 -35.60 2.36 -0.73
C LYS A 322 -35.71 0.88 -1.12
N PRO A 323 -36.87 0.22 -0.86
CA PRO A 323 -37.18 -1.06 -1.47
C PRO A 323 -37.06 -1.01 -2.99
N GLY A 324 -36.31 -1.95 -3.55
CA GLY A 324 -36.02 -2.03 -4.99
C GLY A 324 -34.82 -1.21 -5.45
N GLU A 325 -34.19 -0.38 -4.61
CA GLU A 325 -32.88 0.23 -4.90
C GLU A 325 -31.73 -0.76 -4.56
N MET A 326 -30.56 -0.54 -5.16
CA MET A 326 -29.31 -1.15 -4.72
C MET A 326 -28.51 -0.16 -3.87
N VAL A 327 -27.57 -0.68 -3.09
CA VAL A 327 -26.47 0.08 -2.49
C VAL A 327 -25.16 -0.32 -3.13
N LEU A 328 -24.35 0.66 -3.50
CA LEU A 328 -22.92 0.50 -3.76
C LEU A 328 -22.23 0.86 -2.44
N LEU A 329 -21.54 -0.12 -1.83
CA LEU A 329 -20.67 0.10 -0.69
C LEU A 329 -19.23 -0.16 -1.10
N ASP A 330 -18.40 0.87 -0.98
CA ASP A 330 -16.96 0.84 -1.12
C ASP A 330 -16.36 1.10 0.26
N GLY A 331 -15.55 0.17 0.76
CA GLY A 331 -15.03 0.24 2.12
C GLY A 331 -13.85 -0.70 2.38
N GLY A 332 -12.78 -0.12 2.91
CA GLY A 332 -11.57 -0.82 3.29
C GLY A 332 -11.21 -0.60 4.75
N CYS A 333 -10.41 -1.51 5.31
CA CYS A 333 -9.85 -1.36 6.65
C CYS A 333 -8.32 -1.35 6.60
N GLU A 334 -7.70 -0.65 7.54
CA GLU A 334 -6.28 -0.80 7.83
C GLU A 334 -6.13 -1.82 8.97
N ALA A 335 -5.29 -2.84 8.76
CA ALA A 335 -4.94 -3.80 9.78
C ALA A 335 -3.43 -4.01 9.81
N SER A 336 -2.79 -3.59 10.91
CA SER A 336 -1.34 -3.75 11.10
C SER A 336 -0.52 -3.04 10.02
N CYS A 337 -0.85 -1.77 9.74
CA CYS A 337 -0.17 -0.86 8.81
C CYS A 337 -0.35 -1.15 7.31
N TYR A 338 -1.25 -2.06 6.93
CA TYR A 338 -1.61 -2.33 5.52
C TYR A 338 -3.12 -2.29 5.34
N VAL A 339 -3.57 -1.90 4.15
CA VAL A 339 -4.98 -1.69 3.82
C VAL A 339 -5.55 -2.77 2.91
N SER A 340 -6.88 -2.88 2.90
CA SER A 340 -7.68 -3.54 1.87
C SER A 340 -8.51 -2.52 1.10
N ASP A 341 -8.92 -2.82 -0.12
CA ASP A 341 -9.83 -2.00 -0.92
C ASP A 341 -10.91 -2.87 -1.57
N ILE A 342 -12.18 -2.64 -1.23
CA ILE A 342 -13.28 -3.53 -1.64
C ILE A 342 -14.54 -2.70 -1.88
N THR A 343 -15.04 -2.78 -3.11
CA THR A 343 -16.40 -2.38 -3.48
C THR A 343 -17.31 -3.59 -3.76
N ARG A 344 -18.52 -3.55 -3.21
CA ARG A 344 -19.64 -4.43 -3.59
C ARG A 344 -20.91 -3.62 -3.83
N THR A 345 -21.71 -4.08 -4.78
CA THR A 345 -23.04 -3.54 -5.05
C THR A 345 -24.10 -4.63 -4.83
N TRP A 346 -25.18 -4.36 -4.09
CA TRP A 346 -26.26 -5.33 -3.88
C TRP A 346 -27.64 -4.66 -3.69
N PRO A 347 -28.75 -5.36 -4.00
CA PRO A 347 -30.11 -4.90 -3.72
C PRO A 347 -30.40 -4.95 -2.21
N VAL A 348 -30.85 -3.83 -1.61
CA VAL A 348 -31.06 -3.76 -0.14
C VAL A 348 -32.27 -4.57 0.37
N ASN A 349 -33.10 -5.06 -0.55
CA ASN A 349 -34.19 -6.02 -0.27
C ASN A 349 -33.76 -7.49 -0.52
N GLY A 350 -32.49 -7.74 -0.80
CA GLY A 350 -31.91 -9.09 -0.98
C GLY A 350 -32.25 -9.78 -2.31
N ARG A 351 -32.89 -9.12 -3.28
CA ARG A 351 -33.22 -9.72 -4.59
C ARG A 351 -32.98 -8.75 -5.74
N PHE A 352 -32.22 -9.19 -6.74
CA PHE A 352 -31.98 -8.37 -7.93
C PHE A 352 -33.27 -8.29 -8.78
N SER A 353 -33.61 -7.09 -9.25
CA SER A 353 -34.54 -6.95 -10.37
C SER A 353 -33.88 -7.43 -11.67
N ALA A 354 -34.66 -7.77 -12.70
CA ALA A 354 -34.11 -8.22 -13.98
C ALA A 354 -33.10 -7.22 -14.59
N ALA A 355 -33.37 -5.91 -14.48
CA ALA A 355 -32.46 -4.88 -14.99
C ALA A 355 -31.20 -4.70 -14.11
N GLN A 356 -31.32 -4.89 -12.79
CA GLN A 356 -30.18 -4.88 -11.88
C GLN A 356 -29.27 -6.07 -12.12
N GLN A 357 -29.83 -7.27 -12.26
CA GLN A 357 -29.09 -8.49 -12.60
C GLN A 357 -28.35 -8.33 -13.94
N GLU A 358 -29.05 -7.91 -14.99
CA GLU A 358 -28.48 -7.77 -16.34
C GLU A 358 -27.31 -6.76 -16.39
N LEU A 359 -27.38 -5.68 -15.62
CA LEU A 359 -26.27 -4.71 -15.49
C LEU A 359 -25.14 -5.22 -14.58
N TYR A 360 -25.49 -5.92 -13.50
CA TYR A 360 -24.53 -6.47 -12.53
C TYR A 360 -23.67 -7.58 -13.16
N GLU A 361 -24.29 -8.52 -13.89
CA GLU A 361 -23.61 -9.57 -14.63
C GLU A 361 -22.62 -8.99 -15.65
N ALA A 362 -22.98 -7.89 -16.32
CA ALA A 362 -22.09 -7.20 -17.24
C ALA A 362 -20.82 -6.68 -16.55
N VAL A 363 -20.94 -6.06 -15.36
CA VAL A 363 -19.78 -5.61 -14.57
C VAL A 363 -18.97 -6.81 -14.05
N LEU A 364 -19.64 -7.84 -13.52
CA LEU A 364 -18.99 -9.03 -12.96
C LEU A 364 -18.18 -9.81 -14.02
N GLU A 365 -18.69 -9.92 -15.25
CA GLU A 365 -17.94 -10.53 -16.36
C GLU A 365 -16.71 -9.72 -16.77
N ILE A 366 -16.82 -8.38 -16.83
CA ILE A 366 -15.67 -7.50 -17.09
C ILE A 366 -14.62 -7.70 -15.99
N GLN A 367 -15.06 -7.72 -14.72
CA GLN A 367 -14.20 -7.88 -13.54
C GLN A 367 -13.46 -9.21 -13.54
N LYS A 368 -14.16 -10.33 -13.71
CA LYS A 368 -13.56 -11.66 -13.84
C LYS A 368 -12.57 -11.75 -14.99
N SER A 369 -12.86 -11.10 -16.13
CA SER A 369 -11.95 -11.10 -17.27
C SER A 369 -10.70 -10.25 -17.04
N CYS A 370 -10.81 -9.12 -16.30
CA CYS A 370 -9.66 -8.30 -15.91
C CYS A 370 -8.78 -9.01 -14.87
N LEU A 371 -9.39 -9.69 -13.89
CA LEU A 371 -8.69 -10.55 -12.93
C LEU A 371 -7.86 -11.64 -13.64
N GLY A 372 -8.37 -12.22 -14.72
CA GLY A 372 -7.63 -13.19 -15.54
C GLY A 372 -6.38 -12.64 -16.24
N LEU A 373 -6.15 -11.32 -16.23
CA LEU A 373 -4.97 -10.66 -16.79
C LEU A 373 -3.94 -10.21 -15.73
N CYS A 374 -4.19 -10.49 -14.45
CA CYS A 374 -3.32 -10.11 -13.34
C CYS A 374 -2.14 -11.09 -13.17
N PHE A 375 -1.25 -11.14 -14.16
CA PHE A 375 -0.05 -12.00 -14.16
C PHE A 375 1.20 -11.24 -14.64
N PRO A 376 2.42 -11.72 -14.34
CA PRO A 376 3.65 -11.00 -14.68
C PRO A 376 3.79 -10.71 -16.18
N GLY A 377 4.14 -9.47 -16.51
CA GLY A 377 4.30 -9.02 -17.90
C GLY A 377 3.13 -8.23 -18.49
N THR A 378 1.91 -8.32 -17.94
CA THR A 378 0.84 -7.34 -18.24
C THR A 378 1.09 -6.03 -17.47
N SER A 379 0.32 -4.98 -17.74
CA SER A 379 0.36 -3.71 -17.00
C SER A 379 -1.04 -3.23 -16.62
N LEU A 380 -1.18 -2.38 -15.59
CA LEU A 380 -2.46 -1.78 -15.21
C LEU A 380 -3.12 -1.07 -16.40
N ASP A 381 -2.34 -0.34 -17.22
CA ASP A 381 -2.85 0.28 -18.45
C ASP A 381 -3.34 -0.76 -19.48
N SER A 382 -2.64 -1.90 -19.64
CA SER A 382 -3.10 -2.96 -20.57
C SER A 382 -4.42 -3.58 -20.11
N ILE A 383 -4.60 -3.78 -18.80
CA ILE A 383 -5.83 -4.29 -18.20
C ILE A 383 -6.94 -3.24 -18.35
N TYR A 384 -6.65 -1.94 -18.22
CA TYR A 384 -7.61 -0.86 -18.44
C TYR A 384 -8.09 -0.78 -19.90
N HIS A 385 -7.18 -0.95 -20.88
CA HIS A 385 -7.58 -1.03 -22.29
C HIS A 385 -8.47 -2.26 -22.58
N HIS A 386 -8.19 -3.40 -21.95
CA HIS A 386 -9.03 -4.59 -22.03
C HIS A 386 -10.42 -4.36 -21.39
N MET A 387 -10.45 -3.76 -20.19
CA MET A 387 -11.68 -3.36 -19.50
C MET A 387 -12.54 -2.46 -20.39
N LEU A 388 -11.97 -1.41 -20.98
CA LEU A 388 -12.69 -0.52 -21.90
C LEU A 388 -13.23 -1.27 -23.13
N SER A 389 -12.48 -2.21 -23.68
CA SER A 389 -12.93 -3.02 -24.83
C SER A 389 -14.15 -3.89 -24.50
N LEU A 390 -14.11 -4.59 -23.36
CA LEU A 390 -15.23 -5.39 -22.89
C LEU A 390 -16.42 -4.54 -22.46
N LEU A 391 -16.17 -3.39 -21.83
CA LEU A 391 -17.21 -2.44 -21.47
C LEU A 391 -17.92 -1.87 -22.70
N SER A 392 -17.20 -1.46 -23.75
CA SER A 392 -17.80 -1.05 -25.03
C SER A 392 -18.68 -2.14 -25.63
N LYS A 393 -18.28 -3.42 -25.52
CA LYS A 393 -19.09 -4.56 -25.96
C LYS A 393 -20.36 -4.70 -25.12
N LYS A 394 -20.24 -4.74 -23.78
CA LYS A 394 -21.38 -4.88 -22.86
C LYS A 394 -22.39 -3.75 -22.99
N LEU A 395 -21.95 -2.48 -22.99
CA LEU A 395 -22.84 -1.33 -23.15
C LEU A 395 -23.63 -1.35 -24.47
N LYS A 396 -23.04 -1.90 -25.54
CA LYS A 396 -23.70 -2.10 -26.83
C LYS A 396 -24.69 -3.26 -26.81
N ASP A 397 -24.32 -4.40 -26.20
CA ASP A 397 -25.20 -5.57 -26.07
C ASP A 397 -26.44 -5.22 -25.22
N LEU A 398 -26.26 -4.41 -24.17
CA LEU A 398 -27.31 -3.81 -23.33
C LEU A 398 -28.09 -2.66 -23.99
N LYS A 399 -27.70 -2.23 -25.21
CA LYS A 399 -28.29 -1.11 -25.97
C LYS A 399 -28.21 0.27 -25.27
N ILE A 400 -27.23 0.44 -24.38
CA ILE A 400 -26.92 1.73 -23.72
C ILE A 400 -26.14 2.63 -24.69
N VAL A 401 -25.18 2.07 -25.45
CA VAL A 401 -24.40 2.82 -26.45
C VAL A 401 -24.65 2.25 -27.85
N GLN A 402 -24.84 3.14 -28.82
CA GLN A 402 -25.10 2.79 -30.23
C GLN A 402 -23.80 2.60 -31.02
N LYS A 403 -23.88 1.97 -32.21
CA LYS A 403 -22.73 1.85 -33.12
C LYS A 403 -22.32 3.24 -33.64
N GLY A 404 -21.05 3.59 -33.53
CA GLY A 404 -20.51 4.84 -34.08
C GLY A 404 -18.99 4.97 -33.88
N SER A 405 -18.40 5.99 -34.49
CA SER A 405 -16.96 6.29 -34.40
C SER A 405 -16.51 6.84 -33.04
N GLN A 406 -17.44 7.22 -32.15
CA GLN A 406 -17.15 7.76 -30.82
C GLN A 406 -17.24 6.71 -29.68
N ILE A 407 -17.43 5.42 -30.01
CA ILE A 407 -17.70 4.33 -29.05
C ILE A 407 -16.80 4.33 -27.79
N LEU A 408 -15.50 4.61 -27.91
CA LEU A 408 -14.58 4.65 -26.76
C LEU A 408 -14.80 5.88 -25.85
N LYS A 409 -15.16 7.03 -26.42
CA LYS A 409 -15.50 8.25 -25.66
C LYS A 409 -16.82 8.05 -24.93
N ASP A 410 -17.82 7.49 -25.62
CA ASP A 410 -19.13 7.18 -25.05
C ASP A 410 -19.00 6.12 -23.95
N THR A 411 -18.14 5.12 -24.13
CA THR A 411 -17.81 4.10 -23.12
C THR A 411 -17.23 4.72 -21.84
N ARG A 412 -16.28 5.66 -21.97
CA ARG A 412 -15.68 6.35 -20.81
C ARG A 412 -16.66 7.25 -20.05
N ARG A 413 -17.81 7.63 -20.63
CA ARG A 413 -18.89 8.32 -19.89
C ARG A 413 -19.51 7.41 -18.83
N TYR A 414 -19.64 6.12 -19.12
CA TYR A 414 -20.27 5.13 -18.22
C TYR A 414 -19.27 4.49 -17.23
N CYS A 415 -17.96 4.60 -17.46
CA CYS A 415 -16.91 4.25 -16.51
C CYS A 415 -15.78 5.31 -16.58
N PRO A 416 -15.88 6.42 -15.82
CA PRO A 416 -14.95 7.55 -15.96
C PRO A 416 -13.69 7.44 -15.08
N HIS A 417 -13.52 6.36 -14.30
CA HIS A 417 -12.31 6.07 -13.52
C HIS A 417 -11.42 5.01 -14.21
N HIS A 418 -10.35 4.59 -13.54
CA HIS A 418 -9.41 3.56 -14.01
C HIS A 418 -9.94 2.14 -13.71
N VAL A 419 -9.21 1.09 -14.12
CA VAL A 419 -9.53 -0.30 -13.72
C VAL A 419 -8.98 -0.67 -12.34
N GLY A 420 -8.19 0.20 -11.72
CA GLY A 420 -7.44 -0.08 -10.49
C GLY A 420 -6.14 0.69 -10.34
N HIS A 421 -5.51 0.52 -9.20
CA HIS A 421 -4.26 1.14 -8.75
C HIS A 421 -3.40 0.13 -7.99
N TYR A 422 -2.17 0.50 -7.63
CA TYR A 422 -1.39 -0.27 -6.65
C TYR A 422 -1.96 -0.08 -5.25
N LEU A 423 -1.79 -1.08 -4.39
CA LEU A 423 -2.32 -1.10 -3.01
C LEU A 423 -1.24 -1.59 -2.04
N GLY A 424 -1.21 -1.07 -0.81
CA GLY A 424 -0.20 -1.44 0.18
C GLY A 424 -0.42 -0.85 1.57
N MET A 425 0.44 0.08 1.96
CA MET A 425 0.30 0.85 3.21
C MET A 425 -0.58 2.09 3.02
N ASP A 426 -0.68 2.58 1.77
CA ASP A 426 -1.67 3.55 1.32
C ASP A 426 -2.68 2.86 0.39
N VAL A 427 -3.86 3.45 0.23
CA VAL A 427 -4.94 2.98 -0.66
C VAL A 427 -4.51 3.10 -2.12
N HIS A 428 -4.27 4.34 -2.58
CA HIS A 428 -3.56 4.62 -3.82
C HIS A 428 -2.05 4.53 -3.57
N ASP A 429 -1.53 3.30 -3.40
CA ASP A 429 -0.14 3.05 -3.05
C ASP A 429 0.82 3.45 -4.19
N THR A 430 2.01 3.94 -3.82
CA THR A 430 3.11 4.23 -4.77
C THR A 430 2.69 5.04 -6.02
N PRO A 431 2.04 6.21 -5.86
CA PRO A 431 1.34 6.90 -6.94
C PRO A 431 2.25 7.46 -8.07
N ASP A 432 3.56 7.60 -7.83
CA ASP A 432 4.52 8.05 -8.83
C ASP A 432 5.02 6.91 -9.73
N ILE A 433 4.70 5.66 -9.38
CA ILE A 433 4.98 4.49 -10.21
C ILE A 433 3.97 4.44 -11.37
N SER A 434 4.49 4.48 -12.61
CA SER A 434 3.65 4.39 -13.80
C SER A 434 2.79 3.13 -13.83
N ARG A 435 1.53 3.27 -14.24
CA ARG A 435 0.59 2.16 -14.52
C ARG A 435 0.93 1.38 -15.81
N SER A 436 1.89 1.87 -16.59
CA SER A 436 2.34 1.24 -17.84
C SER A 436 3.43 0.20 -17.64
N ILE A 437 4.06 0.09 -16.46
CA ILE A 437 5.14 -0.87 -16.24
C ILE A 437 4.62 -2.32 -16.23
N PRO A 438 5.47 -3.30 -16.59
CA PRO A 438 5.13 -4.71 -16.40
C PRO A 438 4.94 -5.05 -14.92
N LEU A 439 3.80 -5.65 -14.61
CA LEU A 439 3.49 -6.26 -13.32
C LEU A 439 4.50 -7.37 -13.02
N GLN A 440 4.84 -7.51 -11.74
CA GLN A 440 5.81 -8.48 -11.23
C GLN A 440 5.24 -9.19 -9.99
N SER A 441 5.72 -10.39 -9.71
CA SER A 441 5.33 -11.14 -8.52
C SER A 441 5.58 -10.31 -7.26
N GLY A 442 4.60 -10.26 -6.35
CA GLY A 442 4.63 -9.43 -5.14
C GLY A 442 4.09 -8.00 -5.32
N MET A 443 3.77 -7.56 -6.54
CA MET A 443 2.88 -6.38 -6.68
C MET A 443 1.48 -6.72 -6.21
N ILE A 444 0.78 -5.72 -5.66
CA ILE A 444 -0.63 -5.82 -5.27
C ILE A 444 -1.38 -4.66 -5.90
N ILE A 445 -2.52 -4.96 -6.54
CA ILE A 445 -3.37 -4.01 -7.25
C ILE A 445 -4.85 -4.26 -6.95
N THR A 446 -5.69 -3.23 -7.11
CA THR A 446 -7.15 -3.36 -7.20
C THR A 446 -7.59 -3.71 -8.63
N ILE A 447 -8.75 -4.35 -8.77
CA ILE A 447 -9.47 -4.55 -10.05
C ILE A 447 -10.94 -4.21 -9.86
N GLU A 448 -11.32 -3.00 -10.29
CA GLU A 448 -12.49 -2.24 -9.80
C GLU A 448 -13.49 -1.74 -10.89
N PRO A 449 -13.78 -2.47 -11.99
CA PRO A 449 -14.66 -1.94 -13.03
C PRO A 449 -16.06 -1.55 -12.51
N GLY A 450 -16.61 -0.48 -13.09
CA GLY A 450 -17.96 -0.03 -12.80
C GLY A 450 -18.76 0.43 -14.04
N ILE A 451 -20.08 0.55 -13.86
CA ILE A 451 -21.00 1.18 -14.81
C ILE A 451 -21.94 2.10 -14.04
N TYR A 452 -22.00 3.36 -14.46
CA TYR A 452 -22.80 4.42 -13.82
C TYR A 452 -23.76 5.04 -14.84
N ILE A 453 -25.06 4.89 -14.59
CA ILE A 453 -26.13 5.39 -15.46
C ILE A 453 -27.02 6.29 -14.61
N HIS A 454 -26.81 7.60 -14.73
CA HIS A 454 -27.56 8.60 -13.98
C HIS A 454 -29.06 8.58 -14.35
N ASP A 455 -29.94 9.00 -13.44
CA ASP A 455 -31.40 8.92 -13.64
C ASP A 455 -31.92 9.80 -14.80
N ASP A 456 -31.25 10.92 -15.05
CA ASP A 456 -31.52 11.83 -16.18
C ASP A 456 -30.89 11.41 -17.52
N ASP A 457 -30.19 10.26 -17.61
CA ASP A 457 -29.58 9.82 -18.88
C ASP A 457 -30.61 9.26 -19.85
N LEU A 458 -31.31 10.16 -20.53
CA LEU A 458 -32.35 9.85 -21.51
C LEU A 458 -31.84 9.04 -22.71
N ALA A 459 -30.52 9.01 -22.96
CA ALA A 459 -29.91 8.19 -23.99
C ALA A 459 -29.87 6.69 -23.63
N ALA A 460 -29.80 6.36 -22.33
CA ALA A 460 -29.84 4.99 -21.86
C ALA A 460 -31.29 4.43 -21.83
N PRO A 461 -31.47 3.10 -21.97
CA PRO A 461 -32.76 2.45 -21.72
C PRO A 461 -33.27 2.74 -20.32
N GLU A 462 -34.55 3.13 -20.22
CA GLU A 462 -35.19 3.58 -18.97
C GLU A 462 -35.00 2.61 -17.80
N LYS A 463 -35.05 1.29 -18.05
CA LYS A 463 -34.84 0.24 -17.04
C LYS A 463 -33.49 0.28 -16.31
N PHE A 464 -32.48 0.98 -16.86
CA PHE A 464 -31.14 1.09 -16.26
C PHE A 464 -30.86 2.47 -15.64
N ARG A 465 -31.75 3.46 -15.81
CA ARG A 465 -31.54 4.82 -15.30
C ARG A 465 -31.55 4.83 -13.77
N GLY A 466 -30.58 5.51 -13.18
CA GLY A 466 -30.36 5.55 -11.73
C GLY A 466 -29.64 4.33 -11.16
N LEU A 467 -29.08 3.44 -11.99
CA LEU A 467 -28.24 2.33 -11.53
C LEU A 467 -26.75 2.68 -11.64
N GLY A 468 -26.05 2.64 -10.51
CA GLY A 468 -24.60 2.63 -10.43
C GLY A 468 -24.11 1.31 -9.83
N ILE A 469 -23.12 0.67 -10.44
CA ILE A 469 -22.54 -0.61 -10.01
C ILE A 469 -21.02 -0.53 -10.11
N ARG A 470 -20.31 -0.91 -9.04
CA ARG A 470 -18.88 -1.26 -9.07
C ARG A 470 -18.68 -2.58 -8.32
N ILE A 471 -17.70 -3.37 -8.77
CA ILE A 471 -17.27 -4.62 -8.15
C ILE A 471 -15.75 -4.61 -8.15
N GLU A 472 -15.14 -4.77 -6.98
CA GLU A 472 -13.72 -4.54 -6.80
C GLU A 472 -13.07 -5.59 -5.91
N ASP A 473 -11.87 -6.02 -6.28
CA ASP A 473 -11.10 -6.97 -5.50
C ASP A 473 -9.61 -6.60 -5.43
N ASP A 474 -9.02 -6.91 -4.28
CA ASP A 474 -7.60 -6.83 -3.98
C ASP A 474 -6.85 -8.04 -4.57
N VAL A 475 -5.78 -7.82 -5.34
CA VAL A 475 -5.09 -8.88 -6.09
C VAL A 475 -3.59 -8.84 -5.93
N VAL A 476 -3.00 -9.92 -5.41
CA VAL A 476 -1.55 -10.16 -5.45
C VAL A 476 -1.17 -10.81 -6.78
N ILE A 477 -0.20 -10.22 -7.48
CA ILE A 477 0.44 -10.80 -8.64
C ILE A 477 1.39 -11.91 -8.16
N THR A 478 1.25 -13.11 -8.70
CA THR A 478 2.14 -14.26 -8.43
C THR A 478 2.79 -14.76 -9.72
N GLU A 479 3.72 -15.70 -9.65
CA GLU A 479 4.31 -16.34 -10.85
C GLU A 479 3.31 -17.19 -11.68
N GLN A 480 2.14 -17.50 -11.12
CA GLN A 480 1.17 -18.45 -11.67
C GLN A 480 -0.19 -17.79 -11.86
N SER A 481 -1.17 -18.09 -11.02
CA SER A 481 -2.47 -17.42 -10.97
C SER A 481 -2.45 -16.25 -9.99
N PRO A 482 -3.14 -15.13 -10.27
CA PRO A 482 -3.37 -14.07 -9.28
C PRO A 482 -4.03 -14.63 -8.02
N MET A 483 -3.64 -14.07 -6.87
CA MET A 483 -4.22 -14.41 -5.57
C MET A 483 -5.12 -13.26 -5.12
N ILE A 484 -6.42 -13.51 -5.07
CA ILE A 484 -7.42 -12.52 -4.69
C ILE A 484 -7.53 -12.50 -3.14
N LEU A 485 -7.18 -11.38 -2.51
CA LEU A 485 -7.18 -11.21 -1.05
C LEU A 485 -8.59 -11.05 -0.47
N SER A 486 -9.48 -10.45 -1.26
CA SER A 486 -10.90 -10.20 -0.95
C SER A 486 -11.83 -11.34 -1.40
N ALA A 487 -11.30 -12.51 -1.75
CA ALA A 487 -12.07 -13.61 -2.36
C ALA A 487 -13.20 -14.18 -1.47
N GLN A 488 -13.13 -13.94 -0.16
CA GLN A 488 -14.19 -14.32 0.78
C GLN A 488 -15.41 -13.41 0.68
N CYS A 489 -15.28 -12.20 0.12
CA CYS A 489 -16.38 -11.26 -0.04
C CYS A 489 -17.25 -11.66 -1.25
N PRO A 490 -18.52 -12.08 -1.07
CA PRO A 490 -19.34 -12.64 -2.14
C PRO A 490 -19.61 -11.62 -3.25
N LYS A 491 -19.56 -12.09 -4.50
CA LYS A 491 -19.83 -11.29 -5.71
C LYS A 491 -20.62 -12.03 -6.80
N GLU A 492 -20.92 -13.31 -6.62
CA GLU A 492 -21.90 -13.98 -7.47
C GLU A 492 -23.30 -13.59 -7.01
N ILE A 493 -24.24 -13.41 -7.96
CA ILE A 493 -25.62 -13.04 -7.64
C ILE A 493 -26.27 -14.06 -6.69
N TYR A 494 -26.02 -15.35 -6.89
CA TYR A 494 -26.53 -16.39 -5.99
C TYR A 494 -26.03 -16.19 -4.56
N ASP A 495 -24.71 -16.04 -4.37
CA ASP A 495 -24.09 -15.91 -3.05
C ASP A 495 -24.54 -14.63 -2.33
N ILE A 496 -24.65 -13.50 -3.04
CA ILE A 496 -25.21 -12.25 -2.50
C ILE A 496 -26.65 -12.47 -2.03
N GLN A 497 -27.49 -13.11 -2.84
CA GLN A 497 -28.89 -13.37 -2.45
C GLN A 497 -29.02 -14.41 -1.33
N GLN A 498 -28.05 -15.32 -1.15
CA GLN A 498 -28.00 -16.21 0.02
C GLN A 498 -27.61 -15.43 1.29
N VAL A 499 -26.60 -14.55 1.22
CA VAL A 499 -26.16 -13.75 2.38
C VAL A 499 -27.19 -12.70 2.80
N CYS A 500 -27.87 -12.06 1.85
CA CYS A 500 -28.96 -11.13 2.12
C CYS A 500 -30.32 -11.82 2.38
N GLY A 501 -30.40 -13.14 2.21
CA GLY A 501 -31.62 -13.93 2.42
C GLY A 501 -31.83 -14.29 3.89
N MET A 502 -33.06 -14.13 4.38
CA MET A 502 -33.53 -14.67 5.66
C MET A 502 -34.15 -16.05 5.47
#